data_AF-A0A357JC86-F1
#
_entry.id   AF-A0A357JC86-F1
#
_cell.length_a   1.000
_cell.length_b   1.000
_cell.length_c   1.000
_cell.angle_alpha   90.00
_cell.angle_beta   90.00
_cell.angle_gamma   90.00
#
_symmetry.space_group_name_H-M   'P 1'
#
loop_
_entity.id
_entity.type
_entity.pdbx_description
1 polymer ?
#
loop_
_entity_poly.entity_id
_entity_poly.type
_entity_poly.pdbx_seq_one_letter_code
_entity_poly.pdbx_strand_id
1 'polypeptide(L)'
;MINVIILNKFLDSTWKTILALAIVIVAFFALLGLIGRLIEKIMYLQGKKIDKFMSPLVLAGLVDDDKKFSLIAKRKSRLYFVKTSILPLLLILIGLLIWIFYHLINHNWSESIFNDKTGIGTLFYTWNFSKMTYYLPLGFGNITLQNSPHFLTNQSMINYFIFLFIFTGLIWYLYNVQGYISRMLRIKKLEDRIFSKDLENVDLGVLFNEVNKDK
;
A
#
# COMPACT_ATOMS: atom_id res chain seq x y z
N MET A 1 -49.65 -9.76 -30.85
CA MET A 1 -48.95 -8.45 -30.88
C MET A 1 -48.25 -8.27 -29.52
N ILE A 2 -47.17 -9.01 -29.29
CA ILE A 2 -46.39 -8.94 -28.04
C ILE A 2 -45.53 -7.69 -28.11
N ASN A 3 -46.17 -6.60 -27.68
CA ASN A 3 -45.63 -5.44 -27.00
C ASN A 3 -44.20 -4.97 -27.38
N VAL A 4 -44.09 -4.30 -28.53
CA VAL A 4 -42.92 -3.46 -28.92
C VAL A 4 -42.53 -2.48 -27.80
N ILE A 5 -43.51 -2.05 -26.99
CA ILE A 5 -43.31 -1.18 -25.82
C ILE A 5 -42.51 -1.89 -24.70
N ILE A 6 -42.71 -3.20 -24.50
CA ILE A 6 -41.92 -3.98 -23.53
C ILE A 6 -40.49 -4.16 -24.04
N LEU A 7 -40.32 -4.42 -25.34
CA LEU A 7 -38.99 -4.56 -25.95
C LEU A 7 -38.17 -3.27 -25.86
N ASN A 8 -38.78 -2.10 -26.13
CA ASN A 8 -38.12 -0.80 -25.98
C ASN A 8 -37.77 -0.48 -24.53
N LYS A 9 -38.66 -0.75 -23.57
CA LYS A 9 -38.36 -0.56 -22.13
C LYS A 9 -37.22 -1.45 -21.64
N PHE A 10 -37.11 -2.68 -22.15
CA PHE A 10 -36.00 -3.58 -21.85
C PHE A 10 -34.68 -3.02 -22.40
N LEU A 11 -34.65 -2.58 -23.67
CA LEU A 11 -33.46 -1.96 -24.28
C LEU A 11 -32.99 -0.71 -23.53
N ASP A 12 -33.92 0.17 -23.15
CA ASP A 12 -33.62 1.38 -22.37
C ASP A 12 -33.06 1.07 -20.97
N SER A 13 -33.55 0.01 -20.33
CA SER A 13 -33.05 -0.44 -19.03
C SER A 13 -31.65 -1.06 -19.13
N THR A 14 -31.42 -1.90 -20.15
CA THR A 14 -30.12 -2.57 -20.35
C THR A 14 -29.02 -1.56 -20.67
N TRP A 15 -29.29 -0.56 -21.51
CA TRP A 15 -28.31 0.50 -21.81
C TRP A 15 -27.93 1.30 -20.56
N LYS A 16 -28.90 1.64 -19.70
CA LYS A 16 -28.65 2.33 -18.42
C LYS A 16 -27.81 1.48 -17.46
N THR A 17 -28.03 0.17 -17.40
CA THR A 17 -27.22 -0.74 -16.57
C THR A 17 -25.79 -0.84 -17.08
N ILE A 18 -25.60 -0.96 -18.41
CA ILE A 18 -24.27 -0.98 -19.02
C ILE A 18 -23.54 0.34 -18.75
N LEU A 19 -24.23 1.48 -18.90
CA LEU A 19 -23.67 2.79 -18.61
C LEU A 19 -23.27 2.94 -17.14
N ALA A 20 -24.11 2.49 -16.20
CA ALA A 20 -23.79 2.51 -14.77
C ALA A 20 -22.55 1.65 -14.45
N LEU A 21 -22.46 0.45 -15.03
CA LEU A 21 -21.29 -0.41 -14.86
C LEU A 21 -20.01 0.22 -15.44
N ALA A 22 -20.11 0.86 -16.62
CA ALA A 22 -18.99 1.57 -17.22
C ALA A 22 -18.50 2.73 -16.34
N ILE A 23 -19.40 3.50 -15.73
CA ILE A 23 -19.04 4.57 -14.79
C ILE A 23 -18.30 4.00 -13.57
N VAL A 24 -18.78 2.89 -13.00
CA VAL A 24 -18.12 2.23 -11.86
C VAL A 24 -16.69 1.77 -12.23
N ILE A 25 -16.52 1.19 -13.43
CA ILE A 25 -15.21 0.75 -13.91
C ILE A 25 -14.26 1.95 -14.11
N VAL A 26 -14.73 3.02 -14.75
CA VAL A 26 -13.92 4.23 -14.95
C VAL A 26 -13.53 4.87 -13.61
N ALA A 27 -14.48 4.95 -12.67
CA ALA A 27 -14.20 5.44 -11.32
C ALA A 27 -13.17 4.58 -10.59
N PHE A 28 -13.25 3.25 -10.74
CA PHE A 28 -12.27 2.32 -10.17
C PHE A 28 -10.86 2.56 -10.74
N PHE A 29 -10.72 2.71 -12.06
CA PHE A 29 -9.42 3.05 -12.66
C PHE A 29 -8.90 4.43 -12.24
N ALA A 30 -9.78 5.42 -12.10
CA ALA A 30 -9.40 6.75 -11.61
C ALA A 30 -8.85 6.69 -10.18
N LEU A 31 -9.46 5.90 -9.29
CA LEU A 31 -8.97 5.67 -7.93
C LEU A 31 -7.59 5.00 -7.93
N LEU A 32 -7.38 3.97 -8.75
CA LEU A 32 -6.07 3.33 -8.89
C LEU A 32 -4.99 4.31 -9.37
N GLY A 33 -5.33 5.19 -10.32
CA GLY A 33 -4.43 6.24 -10.79
C GLY A 33 -4.03 7.24 -9.69
N LEU A 34 -4.99 7.64 -8.85
CA LEU A 34 -4.74 8.52 -7.70
C LEU A 34 -3.81 7.86 -6.67
N ILE A 35 -4.06 6.58 -6.36
CA ILE A 35 -3.21 5.80 -5.44
C ILE A 35 -1.78 5.69 -6.01
N GLY A 36 -1.65 5.39 -7.31
CA GLY A 36 -0.34 5.34 -7.99
C GLY A 36 0.44 6.64 -7.85
N ARG A 37 -0.21 7.78 -8.11
CA ARG A 37 0.42 9.12 -7.98
C ARG A 37 0.82 9.42 -6.54
N LEU A 38 0.04 8.97 -5.56
CA LEU A 38 0.37 9.12 -4.14
C LEU A 38 1.62 8.30 -3.77
N ILE A 39 1.71 7.05 -4.25
CA ILE A 39 2.89 6.20 -4.06
C ILE A 39 4.13 6.84 -4.69
N GLU A 40 4.04 7.35 -5.91
CA GLU A 40 5.16 8.05 -6.57
C GLU A 40 5.66 9.26 -5.76
N LYS A 41 4.74 10.07 -5.22
CA LYS A 41 5.09 11.22 -4.39
C LYS A 41 5.82 10.79 -3.10
N ILE A 42 5.32 9.75 -2.43
CA ILE A 42 5.96 9.20 -1.24
C ILE A 42 7.35 8.66 -1.58
N MET A 43 7.47 7.89 -2.67
CA MET A 43 8.74 7.37 -3.13
C MET A 43 9.72 8.52 -3.39
N TYR A 44 9.32 9.56 -4.13
CA TYR A 44 10.19 10.71 -4.40
C TYR A 44 10.74 11.36 -3.11
N LEU A 45 9.88 11.59 -2.11
CA LEU A 45 10.28 12.15 -0.82
C LEU A 45 11.22 11.23 -0.05
N GLN A 46 10.96 9.92 -0.05
CA GLN A 46 11.83 8.94 0.59
C GLN A 46 13.19 8.79 -0.12
N GLY A 47 13.21 8.99 -1.44
CA GLY A 47 14.41 8.99 -2.26
C GLY A 47 15.34 10.14 -1.89
N LYS A 48 14.80 11.36 -1.71
CA LYS A 48 15.57 12.55 -1.28
C LYS A 48 16.33 12.37 0.04
N LYS A 49 15.94 11.42 0.90
CA LYS A 49 16.69 11.12 2.14
C LYS A 49 18.12 10.65 1.86
N ILE A 50 18.40 10.07 0.69
CA ILE A 50 19.77 9.67 0.31
C ILE A 50 20.68 10.88 0.14
N ASP A 51 20.15 11.99 -0.38
CA ASP A 51 20.89 13.23 -0.64
C ASP A 51 21.47 13.76 0.69
N LYS A 52 20.69 13.68 1.78
CA LYS A 52 21.14 14.03 3.13
C LYS A 52 22.29 13.14 3.64
N PHE A 53 22.32 11.86 3.27
CA PHE A 53 23.38 10.93 3.70
C PHE A 53 24.68 11.06 2.91
N MET A 54 24.58 11.53 1.65
CA MET A 54 25.70 11.62 0.72
C MET A 54 26.25 13.04 0.56
N SER A 55 25.44 14.09 0.76
CA SER A 55 25.87 15.49 0.62
C SER A 55 27.13 15.83 1.43
N PRO A 56 27.27 15.46 2.72
CA PRO A 56 28.50 15.73 3.47
C PRO A 56 29.73 14.98 2.95
N LEU A 57 29.53 13.78 2.39
CA LEU A 57 30.63 12.95 1.86
C LEU A 57 31.15 13.48 0.53
N VAL A 58 30.24 13.99 -0.31
CA VAL A 58 30.59 14.64 -1.58
C VAL A 58 31.25 16.00 -1.32
N LEU A 59 30.71 16.81 -0.40
CA LEU A 59 31.29 18.10 -0.03
C LEU A 59 32.69 17.99 0.59
N ALA A 60 32.96 16.91 1.31
CA ALA A 60 34.27 16.66 1.89
C ALA A 60 35.31 16.12 0.89
N GLY A 61 34.95 15.92 -0.38
CA GLY A 61 35.85 15.34 -1.39
C GLY A 61 36.29 13.90 -1.05
N LEU A 62 35.49 13.17 -0.25
CA LEU A 62 35.82 11.80 0.15
C LEU A 62 35.44 10.77 -0.92
N VAL A 63 34.75 11.21 -1.98
CA VAL A 63 34.18 10.36 -3.02
C VAL A 63 34.38 11.00 -4.38
N ASP A 64 35.46 10.62 -5.04
CA ASP A 64 35.87 11.19 -6.34
C ASP A 64 35.49 10.32 -7.54
N ASP A 65 34.88 9.16 -7.30
CA ASP A 65 34.64 8.11 -8.30
C ASP A 65 33.19 7.59 -8.25
N ASP A 66 32.63 7.30 -9.41
CA ASP A 66 31.23 6.90 -9.62
C ASP A 66 30.91 5.59 -8.88
N LYS A 67 31.81 4.61 -9.02
CA LYS A 67 31.72 3.29 -8.39
C LYS A 67 31.83 3.40 -6.87
N LYS A 68 32.72 4.25 -6.36
CA LYS A 68 32.88 4.49 -4.92
C LYS A 68 31.63 5.16 -4.35
N PHE A 69 31.05 6.13 -5.06
CA PHE A 69 29.80 6.76 -4.67
C PHE A 69 28.65 5.76 -4.58
N SER A 70 28.43 4.98 -5.64
CA SER A 70 27.35 4.00 -5.73
C SER A 70 27.47 2.95 -4.61
N LEU A 71 28.67 2.45 -4.36
CA LEU A 71 28.92 1.43 -3.32
C LEU A 71 28.64 1.97 -1.91
N ILE A 72 29.14 3.17 -1.58
CA ILE A 72 28.93 3.78 -0.26
C ILE A 72 27.44 4.13 -0.06
N ALA A 73 26.79 4.73 -1.07
CA ALA A 73 25.39 5.10 -0.99
C ALA A 73 24.48 3.87 -0.83
N LYS A 74 24.73 2.80 -1.60
CA LYS A 74 24.00 1.52 -1.48
C LYS A 74 24.19 0.91 -0.09
N ARG A 75 25.42 0.91 0.44
CA ARG A 75 25.72 0.40 1.78
C ARG A 75 24.97 1.18 2.86
N LYS A 76 24.99 2.52 2.82
CA LYS A 76 24.24 3.36 3.77
C LYS A 76 22.74 3.14 3.66
N SER A 77 22.19 3.06 2.44
CA SER A 77 20.76 2.80 2.21
C SER A 77 20.33 1.44 2.78
N ARG A 78 21.16 0.40 2.61
CA ARG A 78 20.91 -0.94 3.18
C ARG A 78 20.94 -0.93 4.71
N LEU A 79 21.95 -0.31 5.31
CA LEU A 79 22.04 -0.20 6.77
C LEU A 79 20.83 0.55 7.36
N TYR A 80 20.42 1.64 6.72
CA TYR A 80 19.22 2.38 7.11
C TYR A 80 17.95 1.53 6.98
N PHE A 81 17.79 0.78 5.88
CA PHE A 81 16.66 -0.12 5.68
C PHE A 81 16.59 -1.21 6.76
N VAL A 82 17.70 -1.87 7.08
CA VAL A 82 17.74 -2.89 8.14
C VAL A 82 17.35 -2.27 9.48
N LYS A 83 17.97 -1.15 9.86
CA LYS A 83 17.68 -0.47 11.13
C LYS A 83 16.20 -0.07 11.27
N THR A 84 15.59 0.40 10.19
CA THR A 84 14.18 0.82 10.19
C THR A 84 13.20 -0.34 10.07
N SER A 85 13.62 -1.48 9.51
CA SER A 85 12.75 -2.64 9.28
C SER A 85 12.73 -3.63 10.46
N ILE A 86 13.68 -3.56 11.39
CA ILE A 86 13.68 -4.43 12.58
C ILE A 86 12.40 -4.26 13.39
N LEU A 87 11.97 -3.02 13.65
CA LEU A 87 10.79 -2.74 14.46
C LEU A 87 9.48 -3.30 13.86
N PRO A 88 9.14 -3.06 12.58
CA PRO A 88 7.96 -3.67 11.99
C PRO A 88 8.05 -5.19 11.87
N LEU A 89 9.24 -5.76 11.66
CA LEU A 89 9.42 -7.22 11.72
C LEU A 89 9.16 -7.79 13.11
N LEU A 90 9.58 -7.08 14.16
CA LEU A 90 9.33 -7.45 15.54
C LEU A 90 7.82 -7.43 15.85
N LEU A 91 7.09 -6.41 15.38
CA LEU A 91 5.62 -6.36 15.50
C LEU A 91 4.93 -7.56 14.82
N ILE A 92 5.35 -7.89 13.59
CA ILE A 92 4.82 -9.07 12.88
C ILE A 92 5.13 -10.35 13.66
N LEU A 93 6.36 -10.48 14.17
CA LEU A 93 6.79 -11.65 14.94
C LEU A 93 6.00 -11.82 16.24
N ILE A 94 5.76 -10.74 16.98
CA ILE A 94 4.90 -10.76 18.18
C ILE A 94 3.48 -11.16 17.80
N GLY A 95 2.90 -10.55 16.75
CA GLY A 95 1.55 -10.90 16.30
C GLY A 95 1.44 -12.38 15.89
N LEU A 96 2.47 -12.91 15.23
CA LEU A 96 2.54 -14.31 14.82
C LEU A 96 2.68 -15.25 16.02
N LEU A 97 3.48 -14.90 17.03
CA LEU A 97 3.57 -15.67 18.27
C LEU A 97 2.22 -15.72 19.00
N ILE A 98 1.55 -14.58 19.16
CA ILE A 98 0.21 -14.52 19.78
C ILE A 98 -0.78 -15.38 19.00
N TRP A 99 -0.74 -15.33 17.67
CA TRP A 99 -1.57 -16.15 16.79
C TRP A 99 -1.32 -17.66 17.02
N ILE A 100 -0.06 -18.09 17.05
CA ILE A 100 0.28 -19.50 17.32
C ILE A 100 -0.26 -19.94 18.69
N PHE A 101 -0.02 -19.15 19.75
CA PHE A 101 -0.49 -19.51 21.09
C PHE A 101 -2.01 -19.56 21.18
N TYR A 102 -2.71 -18.62 20.55
CA TYR A 102 -4.18 -18.61 20.48
C TYR A 102 -4.73 -19.90 19.84
N HIS A 103 -4.19 -20.31 18.68
CA HIS A 103 -4.63 -21.52 18.00
C HIS A 103 -4.23 -22.81 18.72
N LEU A 104 -3.09 -22.80 19.42
CA LEU A 104 -2.63 -23.94 20.21
C LEU A 104 -3.54 -24.20 21.42
N ILE A 105 -3.99 -23.14 22.10
CA ILE A 105 -4.91 -23.23 23.26
C ILE A 105 -6.31 -23.63 22.81
N ASN A 106 -6.82 -23.06 21.72
CA ASN A 106 -8.19 -23.29 21.26
C ASN A 106 -8.35 -24.53 20.37
N HIS A 107 -7.24 -25.20 20.03
CA HIS A 107 -7.18 -26.37 19.14
C HIS A 107 -7.87 -26.18 17.78
N ASN A 108 -8.06 -24.94 17.32
CA ASN A 108 -8.80 -24.62 16.11
C ASN A 108 -7.95 -23.88 15.09
N TRP A 109 -7.16 -24.61 14.30
CA TRP A 109 -6.30 -24.04 13.24
C TRP A 109 -7.06 -23.58 11.99
N SER A 110 -8.35 -23.94 11.88
CA SER A 110 -9.19 -23.56 10.73
C SER A 110 -9.79 -22.16 10.86
N GLU A 111 -9.72 -21.57 12.05
CA GLU A 111 -10.25 -20.25 12.32
C GLU A 111 -9.38 -19.16 11.68
N SER A 112 -10.01 -18.38 10.79
CA SER A 112 -9.36 -17.23 10.17
C SER A 112 -9.47 -15.98 11.05
N ILE A 113 -8.39 -15.19 11.13
CA ILE A 113 -8.41 -13.86 11.76
C ILE A 113 -9.38 -12.88 11.06
N PHE A 114 -9.83 -13.21 9.83
CA PHE A 114 -10.81 -12.45 9.05
C PHE A 114 -12.24 -12.99 9.15
N ASN A 115 -12.49 -13.96 10.03
CA ASN A 115 -13.83 -14.50 10.23
C ASN A 115 -14.81 -13.41 10.70
N ASP A 116 -16.03 -13.46 10.22
CA ASP A 116 -17.11 -12.51 10.49
C ASP A 116 -17.85 -12.74 11.81
N LYS A 117 -17.57 -13.86 12.48
CA LYS A 117 -18.11 -14.21 13.80
C LYS A 117 -17.07 -14.16 14.91
N THR A 118 -15.80 -14.44 14.60
CA THR A 118 -14.75 -14.57 15.62
C THR A 118 -13.50 -13.75 15.34
N GLY A 119 -13.39 -13.13 14.16
CA GLY A 119 -12.24 -12.35 13.74
C GLY A 119 -12.54 -10.86 13.57
N ILE A 120 -11.64 -10.15 12.89
CA ILE A 120 -11.80 -8.72 12.54
C ILE A 120 -13.02 -8.48 11.64
N GLY A 121 -13.53 -9.51 10.97
CA GLY A 121 -14.72 -9.43 10.12
C GLY A 121 -15.98 -8.99 10.89
N THR A 122 -16.02 -9.20 12.20
CA THR A 122 -17.10 -8.75 13.09
C THR A 122 -17.30 -7.23 13.10
N LEU A 123 -16.25 -6.45 12.78
CA LEU A 123 -16.30 -4.99 12.73
C LEU A 123 -16.88 -4.43 11.42
N PHE A 124 -17.06 -5.27 10.40
CA PHE A 124 -17.52 -4.84 9.09
C PHE A 124 -18.91 -5.40 8.78
N TYR A 125 -19.67 -4.67 7.98
CA TYR A 125 -20.87 -5.21 7.37
C TYR A 125 -20.47 -6.29 6.36
N THR A 126 -20.84 -7.53 6.63
CA THR A 126 -20.70 -8.61 5.65
C THR A 126 -22.08 -8.97 5.10
N TRP A 127 -22.12 -9.15 3.78
CA TRP A 127 -23.34 -9.43 3.05
C TRP A 127 -23.23 -10.81 2.41
N ASN A 128 -24.27 -11.61 2.55
CA ASN A 128 -24.33 -12.91 1.91
C ASN A 128 -24.97 -12.78 0.52
N PHE A 129 -24.16 -13.04 -0.50
CA PHE A 129 -24.58 -13.00 -1.91
C PHE A 129 -24.94 -14.39 -2.46
N SER A 130 -24.92 -15.45 -1.65
CA SER A 130 -25.15 -16.83 -2.10
C SER A 130 -26.54 -17.06 -2.69
N LYS A 131 -27.52 -16.24 -2.30
CA LYS A 131 -28.90 -16.26 -2.79
C LYS A 131 -29.24 -15.05 -3.67
N MET A 132 -28.24 -14.31 -4.13
CA MET A 132 -28.41 -13.12 -4.94
C MET A 132 -29.13 -13.49 -6.25
N THR A 133 -30.25 -12.82 -6.50
CA THR A 133 -31.01 -12.99 -7.73
C THR A 133 -31.19 -11.64 -8.40
N TYR A 134 -30.92 -11.59 -9.70
CA TYR A 134 -31.13 -10.39 -10.49
C TYR A 134 -32.59 -10.26 -10.92
N TYR A 135 -33.23 -9.16 -10.55
CA TYR A 135 -34.60 -8.81 -10.92
C TYR A 135 -34.59 -7.60 -11.86
N LEU A 136 -34.99 -7.79 -13.11
CA LEU A 136 -35.15 -6.67 -14.04
C LEU A 136 -36.46 -5.91 -13.74
N PRO A 137 -36.49 -4.55 -13.72
CA PRO A 137 -35.40 -3.58 -13.91
C PRO A 137 -34.74 -3.10 -12.60
N LEU A 138 -35.14 -3.66 -11.46
CA LEU A 138 -34.83 -3.17 -10.11
C LEU A 138 -33.41 -3.51 -9.62
N GLY A 139 -32.69 -4.40 -10.31
CA GLY A 139 -31.31 -4.77 -9.97
C GLY A 139 -31.21 -6.06 -9.15
N PHE A 140 -30.20 -6.17 -8.30
CA PHE A 140 -29.97 -7.37 -7.49
C PHE A 140 -30.80 -7.36 -6.22
N GLY A 141 -31.55 -8.44 -5.98
CA GLY A 141 -32.31 -8.69 -4.76
C GLY A 141 -31.81 -9.92 -4.01
N ASN A 142 -32.44 -10.22 -2.87
CA ASN A 142 -32.11 -11.34 -1.98
C ASN A 142 -30.68 -11.32 -1.41
N ILE A 143 -30.07 -10.12 -1.33
CA ILE A 143 -28.84 -9.91 -0.60
C ILE A 143 -29.22 -9.79 0.88
N THR A 144 -28.79 -10.75 1.69
CA THR A 144 -29.08 -10.75 3.13
C THR A 144 -27.87 -10.29 3.92
N LEU A 145 -28.09 -9.47 4.94
CA LEU A 145 -27.03 -9.09 5.87
C LEU A 145 -26.58 -10.33 6.67
N GLN A 146 -25.28 -10.60 6.67
CA GLN A 146 -24.69 -11.74 7.36
C GLN A 146 -24.09 -11.35 8.72
N ASN A 147 -23.42 -10.21 8.78
CA ASN A 147 -22.90 -9.64 10.01
C ASN A 147 -23.16 -8.14 10.09
N SER A 148 -23.58 -7.67 11.27
CA SER A 148 -23.59 -6.25 11.62
C SER A 148 -22.39 -5.92 12.50
N PRO A 149 -21.74 -4.74 12.34
CA PRO A 149 -20.61 -4.33 13.15
C PRO A 149 -20.89 -4.43 14.65
N HIS A 150 -20.10 -5.25 15.33
CA HIS A 150 -20.13 -5.38 16.78
C HIS A 150 -18.74 -5.75 17.29
N PHE A 151 -18.45 -5.41 18.54
CA PHE A 151 -17.20 -5.78 19.18
C PHE A 151 -17.35 -7.13 19.88
N LEU A 152 -16.36 -7.99 19.69
CA LEU A 152 -16.22 -9.21 20.47
C LEU A 152 -15.71 -8.89 21.87
N THR A 153 -16.41 -9.39 22.88
CA THR A 153 -16.04 -9.27 24.31
C THR A 153 -15.45 -10.56 24.89
N ASN A 154 -15.36 -11.61 24.08
CA ASN A 154 -14.92 -12.95 24.50
C ASN A 154 -13.43 -13.16 24.18
N GLN A 155 -12.91 -14.37 24.44
CA GLN A 155 -11.52 -14.74 24.17
C GLN A 155 -11.10 -14.49 22.71
N SER A 156 -12.03 -14.54 21.75
CA SER A 156 -11.81 -14.20 20.33
C SER A 156 -11.45 -12.73 20.09
N MET A 157 -11.61 -11.83 21.07
CA MET A 157 -11.11 -10.44 21.00
C MET A 157 -9.59 -10.38 20.74
N ILE A 158 -8.84 -11.41 21.13
CA ILE A 158 -7.40 -11.54 20.85
C ILE A 158 -7.10 -11.43 19.34
N ASN A 159 -8.03 -11.85 18.48
CA ASN A 159 -7.88 -11.74 17.03
C ASN A 159 -7.76 -10.29 16.54
N TYR A 160 -8.31 -9.31 17.27
CA TYR A 160 -8.11 -7.90 16.96
C TYR A 160 -6.67 -7.44 17.20
N PHE A 161 -6.05 -7.90 18.29
CA PHE A 161 -4.65 -7.58 18.59
C PHE A 161 -3.69 -8.27 17.63
N ILE A 162 -3.96 -9.54 17.30
CA ILE A 162 -3.20 -10.27 16.27
C ILE A 162 -3.26 -9.50 14.95
N PHE A 163 -4.47 -9.14 14.50
CA PHE A 163 -4.66 -8.37 13.28
C PHE A 163 -3.92 -7.04 13.35
N LEU A 164 -4.06 -6.28 14.44
CA LEU A 164 -3.41 -4.98 14.60
C LEU A 164 -1.88 -5.09 14.50
N PHE A 165 -1.25 -6.01 15.24
CA PHE A 165 0.20 -6.16 15.21
C PHE A 165 0.73 -6.61 13.84
N ILE A 166 0.09 -7.61 13.23
CA ILE A 166 0.52 -8.12 11.92
C ILE A 166 0.28 -7.07 10.84
N PHE A 167 -0.92 -6.48 10.79
CA PHE A 167 -1.30 -5.53 9.73
C PHE A 167 -0.49 -4.23 9.80
N THR A 168 -0.32 -3.65 11.00
CA THR A 168 0.49 -2.44 11.18
C THR A 168 1.95 -2.71 10.85
N GLY A 169 2.51 -3.83 11.33
CA GLY A 169 3.87 -4.24 11.01
C GLY A 169 4.08 -4.47 9.51
N LEU A 170 3.12 -5.09 8.83
CA LEU A 170 3.18 -5.35 7.39
C LEU A 170 3.13 -4.06 6.57
N ILE A 171 2.19 -3.16 6.85
CA ILE A 171 2.11 -1.85 6.16
C ILE A 171 3.40 -1.06 6.35
N TRP A 172 3.90 -1.01 7.59
CA TRP A 172 5.12 -0.27 7.89
C TRP A 172 6.35 -0.89 7.21
N TYR A 173 6.44 -2.23 7.18
CA TYR A 173 7.50 -2.91 6.45
C TYR A 173 7.43 -2.60 4.93
N LEU A 174 6.25 -2.67 4.32
CA LEU A 174 6.06 -2.32 2.92
C LEU A 174 6.47 -0.86 2.62
N TYR A 175 6.12 0.07 3.50
CA TYR A 175 6.54 1.47 3.40
C TYR A 175 8.08 1.60 3.42
N ASN A 176 8.77 0.83 4.27
CA ASN A 176 10.24 0.82 4.31
C ASN A 176 10.87 0.20 3.05
N VAL A 177 10.26 -0.85 2.50
CA VAL A 177 10.68 -1.50 1.25
C VAL A 177 10.56 -0.53 0.07
N GLN A 178 9.41 0.15 -0.07
CA GLN A 178 9.21 1.19 -1.08
C GLN A 178 10.28 2.29 -0.97
N GLY A 179 10.62 2.70 0.26
CA GLY A 179 11.67 3.68 0.49
C GLY A 179 13.07 3.20 0.14
N TYR A 180 13.34 1.92 0.34
CA TYR A 180 14.60 1.33 -0.09
C TYR A 180 14.74 1.32 -1.62
N ILE A 181 13.69 0.90 -2.33
CA ILE A 181 13.64 0.92 -3.80
C ILE A 181 13.82 2.35 -4.32
N SER A 182 13.08 3.31 -3.76
CA SER A 182 13.19 4.71 -4.18
C SER A 182 14.60 5.27 -3.98
N ARG A 183 15.23 4.98 -2.83
CA ARG A 183 16.62 5.38 -2.59
C ARG A 183 17.57 4.77 -3.63
N MET A 184 17.37 3.52 -4.03
CA MET A 184 18.20 2.88 -5.08
C MET A 184 18.04 3.56 -6.44
N LEU A 185 16.80 3.91 -6.82
CA LEU A 185 16.54 4.66 -8.05
C LEU A 185 17.17 6.06 -8.01
N ARG A 186 17.11 6.73 -6.85
CA ARG A 186 17.74 8.05 -6.65
C ARG A 186 19.27 7.98 -6.71
N ILE A 187 19.90 6.95 -6.11
CA ILE A 187 21.35 6.74 -6.20
C ILE A 187 21.79 6.65 -7.66
N LYS A 188 21.10 5.83 -8.47
CA LYS A 188 21.42 5.68 -9.90
C LYS A 188 21.30 7.02 -10.63
N LYS A 189 20.22 7.77 -10.38
CA LYS A 189 20.03 9.12 -10.96
C LYS A 189 21.11 10.13 -10.54
N LEU A 190 21.66 10.02 -9.32
CA LEU A 190 22.72 10.91 -8.83
C LEU A 190 24.09 10.52 -9.38
N GLU A 191 24.36 9.22 -9.47
CA GLU A 191 25.56 8.67 -10.10
C GLU A 191 25.67 9.20 -11.54
N ASP A 192 24.59 9.08 -12.33
CA ASP A 192 24.54 9.59 -13.70
C ASP A 192 24.69 11.11 -13.77
N ARG A 193 24.18 11.89 -12.79
CA ARG A 193 24.24 13.37 -12.82
C ARG A 193 25.58 13.96 -12.37
N ILE A 194 26.23 13.36 -11.37
CA ILE A 194 27.47 13.90 -10.79
C ILE A 194 28.68 13.47 -11.63
N PHE A 195 28.61 12.29 -12.25
CA PHE A 195 29.75 11.68 -12.95
C PHE A 195 29.51 11.50 -14.46
N SER A 196 28.39 11.98 -15.02
CA SER A 196 28.31 12.14 -16.48
C SER A 196 29.36 13.15 -16.90
N LYS A 197 30.20 12.74 -17.85
CA LYS A 197 31.29 13.53 -18.43
C LYS A 197 30.77 14.64 -19.37
N ASP A 198 29.67 15.30 -19.02
CA ASP A 198 29.21 16.49 -19.73
C ASP A 198 29.72 17.72 -18.98
N LEU A 199 30.72 18.38 -19.57
CA LEU A 199 31.40 19.58 -19.07
C LEU A 199 30.48 20.82 -18.95
N GLU A 200 29.19 20.70 -19.23
CA GLU A 200 28.35 21.86 -19.55
C GLU A 200 27.24 22.18 -18.53
N ASN A 201 26.96 21.38 -17.51
CA ASN A 201 25.80 21.71 -16.63
C ASN A 201 25.79 21.12 -15.20
N VAL A 202 26.93 21.03 -14.52
CA VAL A 202 26.90 20.90 -13.04
C VAL A 202 27.06 22.28 -12.42
N ASP A 203 25.99 23.07 -12.49
CA ASP A 203 25.89 24.28 -11.69
C ASP A 203 25.63 23.87 -10.23
N LEU A 204 26.71 23.73 -9.47
CA LEU A 204 26.71 23.33 -8.05
C LEU A 204 25.79 24.23 -7.21
N GLY A 205 25.50 25.46 -7.68
CA GLY A 205 24.53 26.40 -7.09
C GLY A 205 23.10 25.85 -6.92
N VAL A 206 22.65 24.93 -7.78
CA VAL A 206 21.30 24.35 -7.69
C VAL A 206 21.17 23.41 -6.48
N LEU A 207 22.25 22.73 -6.10
CA LEU A 207 22.28 21.91 -4.88
C LEU A 207 22.29 22.78 -3.60
N PHE A 208 22.85 24.00 -3.66
CA PHE A 208 22.84 24.94 -2.54
C PHE A 208 21.43 25.51 -2.24
N ASN A 209 20.62 25.75 -3.28
CA ASN A 209 19.29 26.37 -3.13
C ASN A 209 18.19 25.41 -2.65
N GLU A 210 18.30 24.10 -2.89
CA GLU A 210 17.33 23.13 -2.34
C GLU A 210 17.55 22.84 -0.85
N VAL A 211 18.77 22.95 -0.34
CA VAL A 211 19.09 22.68 1.08
C VAL A 211 18.69 23.84 2.00
N ASN A 212 18.73 25.08 1.50
CA ASN A 212 18.38 26.27 2.29
C ASN A 212 16.88 26.61 2.31
N LYS A 213 16.04 25.95 1.51
CA LYS A 213 14.58 26.17 1.52
C LYS A 213 13.82 25.38 2.59
N ASP A 214 14.48 24.41 3.22
CA ASP A 214 13.89 23.55 4.27
C ASP A 214 14.38 23.92 5.69
N LYS A 215 14.89 25.14 5.89
CA LYS A 215 15.17 25.73 7.20
C LYS A 215 14.02 26.62 7.66
#